data_AF-A0A3N6ZS32-F1
#
_entry.id   AF-A0A3N6ZS32-F1
#
_cell.length_a   1.000
_cell.length_b   1.000
_cell.length_c   1.000
_cell.angle_alpha   90.00
_cell.angle_beta   90.00
_cell.angle_gamma   90.00
#
_symmetry.space_group_name_H-M   'P 1'
#
loop_
_entity.id
_entity.type
_entity.pdbx_description
1 polymer ?
#
loop_
_entity_poly.entity_id
_entity_poly.type
_entity_poly.pdbx_seq_one_letter_code
_entity_poly.pdbx_strand_id
1 'polypeptide(L)'
;MVPLTEQQIDVLFLFCRQHYIRYYDVQIELVDHLANAIEQQIHHRPGLGFEQALNEVYQGFGKTGFRNIIIAKEKSLEAAHRKYYFQAFRAYFTLPKILFTLFLLVIPFTIYHYFQTDAMLLGTFLFIVLWRSSFMRSVCPFTCIIVINDRHNRSSAESYGNPTILSAFSATLL
;
A
#
# COMPACT_ATOMS: atom_id res chain seq x y z
N MET A 1 -26.92 8.55 28.63
CA MET A 1 -26.32 7.54 27.72
C MET A 1 -25.97 6.35 28.57
N VAL A 2 -26.39 5.15 28.16
CA VAL A 2 -26.00 3.90 28.82
C VAL A 2 -24.75 3.42 28.08
N PRO A 3 -23.55 3.50 28.68
CA PRO A 3 -22.33 3.09 28.00
C PRO A 3 -22.33 1.58 27.78
N LEU A 4 -21.84 1.13 26.63
CA LEU A 4 -21.59 -0.29 26.36
C LEU A 4 -20.52 -0.85 27.31
N THR A 5 -20.64 -2.12 27.66
CA THR A 5 -19.63 -2.81 28.47
C THR A 5 -18.40 -3.16 27.64
N GLU A 6 -17.23 -3.32 28.27
CA GLU A 6 -16.00 -3.72 27.56
C GLU A 6 -16.18 -5.01 26.75
N GLN A 7 -16.95 -5.97 27.26
CA GLN A 7 -17.28 -7.21 26.55
C GLN A 7 -18.07 -6.95 25.25
N GLN A 8 -18.99 -5.99 25.24
CA GLN A 8 -19.74 -5.62 24.05
C GLN A 8 -18.85 -4.91 23.02
N ILE A 9 -17.89 -4.11 23.49
CA ILE A 9 -16.88 -3.48 22.63
C ILE A 9 -15.98 -4.54 21.98
N ASP A 10 -15.55 -5.56 22.72
CA ASP A 10 -14.77 -6.67 22.17
C ASP A 10 -15.55 -7.44 21.09
N VAL A 11 -16.87 -7.62 21.28
CA VAL A 11 -17.76 -8.21 20.27
C VAL A 11 -17.80 -7.33 19.01
N LEU A 12 -17.84 -6.01 19.13
CA LEU A 12 -17.76 -5.10 17.97
C LEU A 12 -16.43 -5.24 17.22
N PHE A 13 -15.31 -5.34 17.92
CA PHE A 13 -14.02 -5.59 17.28
C PHE A 13 -13.95 -6.95 16.59
N LEU A 14 -14.52 -8.00 17.20
CA LEU A 14 -14.65 -9.31 16.55
C LEU A 14 -15.52 -9.24 15.30
N PHE A 15 -16.65 -8.54 15.37
CA PHE A 15 -17.54 -8.31 14.25
C PHE A 15 -16.83 -7.61 13.09
N CYS A 16 -16.10 -6.52 13.35
CA CYS A 16 -15.32 -5.83 12.31
C CYS A 16 -14.27 -6.74 11.65
N ARG A 17 -13.59 -7.59 12.45
CA ARG A 17 -12.62 -8.57 11.92
C ARG A 17 -13.27 -9.64 11.04
N GLN A 18 -14.44 -10.15 11.45
CA GLN A 18 -15.22 -11.11 10.66
C GLN A 18 -15.68 -10.53 9.32
N HIS A 19 -15.93 -9.21 9.26
CA HIS A 19 -16.25 -8.49 8.03
C HIS A 19 -15.02 -8.03 7.22
N TYR A 20 -13.86 -8.65 7.44
CA TYR A 20 -12.62 -8.44 6.68
C TYR A 20 -12.04 -7.02 6.76
N ILE A 21 -12.31 -6.28 7.83
CA ILE A 21 -11.69 -4.97 8.05
C ILE A 21 -10.26 -5.19 8.56
N ARG A 22 -9.28 -4.98 7.69
CA ARG A 22 -7.86 -5.27 7.96
C ARG A 22 -7.14 -4.16 8.73
N TYR A 23 -7.58 -2.93 8.56
CA TYR A 23 -6.94 -1.73 9.10
C TYR A 23 -7.52 -1.41 10.47
N TYR A 24 -6.70 -1.40 11.52
CA TYR A 24 -7.20 -1.24 12.89
C TYR A 24 -7.59 0.20 13.23
N ASP A 25 -7.01 1.20 12.57
CA ASP A 25 -7.53 2.57 12.64
C ASP A 25 -8.99 2.65 12.13
N VAL A 26 -9.28 1.96 11.02
CA VAL A 26 -10.65 1.82 10.50
C VAL A 26 -11.52 0.99 11.45
N GLN A 27 -10.96 -0.03 12.12
CA GLN A 27 -11.71 -0.78 13.14
C GLN A 27 -12.10 0.11 14.32
N ILE A 28 -11.19 0.93 14.85
CA ILE A 28 -11.50 1.85 15.95
C ILE A 28 -12.62 2.82 15.56
N GLU A 29 -12.50 3.46 14.39
CA GLU A 29 -13.50 4.42 13.90
C GLU A 29 -14.87 3.73 13.70
N LEU A 30 -14.88 2.52 13.14
CA LEU A 30 -16.11 1.75 12.95
C LEU A 30 -16.72 1.29 14.27
N VAL A 31 -15.91 0.82 15.22
CA VAL A 31 -16.39 0.39 16.54
C VAL A 31 -17.00 1.58 17.28
N ASP A 32 -16.38 2.75 17.22
CA ASP A 32 -16.93 3.98 17.81
C ASP A 32 -18.29 4.37 17.17
N HIS A 33 -18.38 4.31 15.84
CA HIS A 33 -19.62 4.57 15.13
C HIS A 33 -20.73 3.54 15.43
N LEU A 34 -20.39 2.26 15.47
CA LEU A 34 -21.33 1.18 15.81
C LEU A 34 -21.81 1.31 17.26
N ALA A 35 -20.89 1.58 18.19
CA ALA A 35 -21.20 1.78 19.60
C ALA A 35 -22.21 2.91 19.79
N ASN A 36 -21.92 4.09 19.23
CA ASN A 36 -22.80 5.25 19.34
C ASN A 36 -24.18 4.98 18.70
N ALA A 37 -24.23 4.33 17.53
CA ALA A 37 -25.50 3.99 16.87
C ALA A 37 -26.33 2.99 17.70
N ILE A 38 -25.70 1.97 18.28
CA ILE A 38 -26.37 0.98 19.15
C ILE A 38 -26.90 1.66 20.41
N GLU A 39 -26.10 2.52 21.04
CA GLU A 39 -26.51 3.27 22.23
C GLU A 39 -27.74 4.14 21.96
N GLN A 40 -27.77 4.83 20.81
CA GLN A 40 -28.93 5.60 20.37
C GLN A 40 -30.15 4.70 20.16
N GLN A 41 -29.98 3.54 19.52
CA GLN A 41 -31.06 2.61 19.24
C GLN A 41 -31.68 2.03 20.52
N ILE A 42 -30.84 1.62 21.47
CA ILE A 42 -31.27 1.12 22.79
C ILE A 42 -31.94 2.24 23.59
N HIS A 43 -31.42 3.47 23.53
CA HIS A 43 -32.04 4.62 24.19
C HIS A 43 -33.45 4.92 23.64
N HIS A 44 -33.64 4.81 22.32
CA HIS A 44 -34.96 5.00 21.71
C HIS A 44 -35.90 3.81 21.91
N ARG A 45 -35.38 2.59 22.11
CA ARG A 45 -36.16 1.36 22.31
C ARG A 45 -35.59 0.55 23.50
N PRO A 46 -35.96 0.87 24.75
CA PRO A 46 -35.33 0.33 25.97
C PRO A 46 -35.61 -1.16 26.27
N GLY A 47 -36.01 -1.96 25.29
CA GLY A 47 -36.16 -3.43 25.40
C GLY A 47 -35.46 -4.21 24.28
N LEU A 48 -34.67 -3.53 23.44
CA LEU A 48 -34.00 -4.12 22.29
C LEU A 48 -32.66 -4.71 22.74
N GLY A 49 -32.41 -5.99 22.41
CA GLY A 49 -31.17 -6.67 22.78
C GLY A 49 -29.95 -6.14 22.01
N PHE A 50 -28.75 -6.21 22.58
CA PHE A 50 -27.51 -5.73 21.95
C PHE A 50 -27.27 -6.33 20.56
N GLU A 51 -27.40 -7.65 20.40
CA GLU A 51 -27.19 -8.31 19.10
C GLU A 51 -28.24 -7.92 18.05
N GLN A 52 -29.48 -7.67 18.49
CA GLN A 52 -30.54 -7.19 17.60
C GLN A 52 -30.24 -5.75 17.16
N ALA A 53 -29.82 -4.89 18.09
CA ALA A 53 -29.43 -3.51 17.79
C ALA A 53 -28.24 -3.47 16.82
N LEU A 54 -27.22 -4.30 17.06
CA LEU A 54 -26.06 -4.43 16.16
C LEU A 54 -26.48 -4.85 14.75
N ASN A 55 -27.36 -5.85 14.61
CA ASN A 55 -27.84 -6.29 13.31
C ASN A 55 -28.68 -5.23 12.60
N GLU A 56 -29.56 -4.51 13.31
CA GLU A 56 -30.35 -3.42 12.74
C GLU A 56 -29.45 -2.26 12.28
N VAL A 57 -28.47 -1.87 13.09
CA VAL A 57 -27.47 -0.85 12.76
C VAL A 57 -26.66 -1.29 11.53
N TYR A 58 -26.19 -2.55 11.50
CA TYR A 58 -25.44 -3.10 10.37
C TYR A 58 -26.27 -3.11 9.07
N GLN A 59 -27.54 -3.50 9.14
CA GLN A 59 -28.45 -3.45 7.99
C GLN A 59 -28.66 -2.00 7.49
N GLY A 60 -28.58 -1.01 8.37
CA GLY A 60 -28.58 0.42 8.03
C GLY A 60 -27.43 0.86 7.12
N PHE A 61 -26.29 0.16 7.13
CA PHE A 61 -25.17 0.40 6.19
C PHE A 61 -25.47 -0.09 4.75
N GLY A 62 -26.61 -0.76 4.54
CA GLY A 62 -27.09 -1.20 3.23
C GLY A 62 -26.36 -2.43 2.67
N LYS A 63 -26.72 -2.83 1.43
CA LYS A 63 -26.20 -4.05 0.78
C LYS A 63 -24.67 -4.08 0.62
N THR A 64 -24.03 -2.93 0.63
CA THR A 64 -22.56 -2.78 0.54
C THR A 64 -21.86 -2.88 1.90
N GLY A 65 -22.57 -2.72 3.02
CA GLY A 65 -22.00 -2.75 4.37
C GLY A 65 -20.77 -1.85 4.50
N PHE A 66 -19.68 -2.40 5.04
CA PHE A 66 -18.42 -1.67 5.25
C PHE A 66 -17.56 -1.48 3.99
N ARG A 67 -17.98 -2.00 2.83
CA ARG A 67 -17.12 -2.01 1.64
C ARG A 67 -16.72 -0.62 1.17
N ASN A 68 -17.63 0.35 1.23
CA ASN A 68 -17.33 1.71 0.77
C ASN A 68 -16.24 2.39 1.62
N ILE A 69 -16.23 2.12 2.93
CA ILE A 69 -15.27 2.68 3.88
C ILE A 69 -13.89 2.05 3.64
N ILE A 70 -13.85 0.72 3.44
CA ILE A 70 -12.61 0.00 3.11
C ILE A 70 -12.03 0.51 1.79
N ILE A 71 -12.86 0.64 0.74
CA ILE A 71 -12.42 1.16 -0.57
C ILE A 71 -11.89 2.59 -0.44
N ALA A 72 -12.55 3.44 0.36
CA ALA A 72 -12.07 4.80 0.58
C ALA A 72 -10.68 4.81 1.24
N LYS A 73 -10.45 3.94 2.23
CA LYS A 73 -9.14 3.78 2.87
C LYS A 73 -8.09 3.26 1.89
N GLU A 74 -8.39 2.19 1.15
CA GLU A 74 -7.51 1.64 0.13
C GLU A 74 -7.12 2.69 -0.91
N LYS A 75 -8.09 3.45 -1.43
CA LYS A 75 -7.85 4.53 -2.39
C LYS A 75 -6.96 5.64 -1.82
N SER A 76 -7.11 5.96 -0.53
CA SER A 76 -6.25 6.94 0.14
C SER A 76 -4.79 6.46 0.25
N LEU A 77 -4.60 5.17 0.55
CA LEU A 77 -3.29 4.54 0.62
C LEU A 77 -2.64 4.45 -0.77
N GLU A 78 -3.40 4.07 -1.79
CA GLU A 78 -2.93 4.09 -3.19
C GLU A 78 -2.51 5.48 -3.65
N ALA A 79 -3.25 6.52 -3.26
CA ALA A 79 -2.88 7.90 -3.57
C ALA A 79 -1.56 8.32 -2.88
N ALA A 80 -1.37 7.93 -1.63
CA ALA A 80 -0.12 8.14 -0.91
C ALA A 80 1.03 7.37 -1.57
N HIS A 81 0.84 6.09 -1.89
CA HIS A 81 1.84 5.26 -2.59
C HIS A 81 2.22 5.86 -3.94
N ARG A 82 1.25 6.26 -4.75
CA ARG A 82 1.52 6.90 -6.05
C ARG A 82 2.38 8.15 -5.90
N LYS A 83 2.15 8.96 -4.87
CA LYS A 83 2.97 10.14 -4.59
C LYS A 83 4.42 9.74 -4.29
N TYR A 84 4.65 8.73 -3.46
CA TYR A 84 5.99 8.23 -3.18
C TYR A 84 6.68 7.65 -4.41
N TYR A 85 5.98 6.83 -5.20
CA TYR A 85 6.50 6.32 -6.47
C TYR A 85 6.87 7.45 -7.44
N PHE A 86 6.03 8.48 -7.54
CA PHE A 86 6.30 9.62 -8.42
C PHE A 86 7.50 10.46 -7.95
N GLN A 87 7.64 10.66 -6.64
CA GLN A 87 8.81 11.33 -6.07
C GLN A 87 10.09 10.53 -6.32
N ALA A 88 10.06 9.22 -6.09
CA ALA A 88 11.17 8.33 -6.38
C ALA A 88 11.51 8.30 -7.88
N PHE A 89 10.50 8.22 -8.74
CA PHE A 89 10.65 8.28 -10.20
C PHE A 89 11.30 9.58 -10.65
N ARG A 90 10.86 10.72 -10.10
CA ARG A 90 11.44 12.04 -10.41
C ARG A 90 12.86 12.20 -9.88
N ALA A 91 13.15 11.71 -8.68
CA ALA A 91 14.51 11.69 -8.12
C ALA A 91 15.45 10.81 -8.95
N TYR A 92 14.90 9.74 -9.53
CA TYR A 92 15.64 8.81 -10.38
C TYR A 92 15.96 9.39 -11.77
N PHE A 93 14.99 10.03 -12.43
CA PHE A 93 15.18 10.72 -13.72
C PHE A 93 15.89 12.06 -13.56
N THR A 94 17.12 12.02 -13.04
CA THR A 94 18.04 13.16 -13.10
C THR A 94 18.53 13.33 -14.53
N LEU A 95 18.20 14.47 -15.15
CA LEU A 95 18.60 14.87 -16.51
C LEU A 95 20.03 14.47 -16.94
N PRO A 96 21.08 14.60 -16.11
CA PRO A 96 22.44 14.18 -16.53
C PRO A 96 22.54 12.71 -16.91
N LYS A 97 21.78 11.80 -16.27
CA LYS A 97 21.86 10.35 -16.53
C LYS A 97 21.21 9.97 -17.86
N ILE A 98 20.08 10.61 -18.19
CA ILE A 98 19.35 10.37 -19.45
C ILE A 98 20.17 10.90 -20.63
N LEU A 99 20.72 12.11 -20.49
CA LEU A 99 21.57 12.71 -21.51
C LEU A 99 22.82 11.86 -21.75
N PHE A 100 23.43 11.32 -20.70
CA PHE A 100 24.58 10.43 -20.83
C PHE A 100 24.23 9.13 -21.59
N THR A 101 23.08 8.51 -21.29
CA THR A 101 22.63 7.32 -22.03
C THR A 101 22.31 7.61 -23.49
N LEU A 102 21.75 8.78 -23.79
CA LEU A 102 21.45 9.21 -25.16
C LEU A 102 22.75 9.47 -25.92
N PHE A 103 23.71 10.15 -25.29
CA PHE A 103 25.04 10.40 -25.84
C PHE A 103 25.78 9.09 -26.17
N LEU A 104 25.73 8.12 -25.25
CA LEU A 104 26.34 6.80 -25.42
C LEU A 104 25.72 6.00 -26.58
N LEU A 105 24.48 6.30 -26.98
CA LEU A 105 23.81 5.66 -28.12
C LEU A 105 24.08 6.41 -29.44
N VAL A 106 23.97 7.74 -29.43
CA VAL A 106 24.00 8.58 -30.64
C VAL A 106 25.40 8.66 -31.25
N ILE A 107 26.45 8.81 -30.42
CA ILE A 107 27.82 8.93 -30.93
C ILE A 107 28.28 7.72 -31.73
N PRO A 108 28.24 6.49 -31.19
CA PRO A 108 28.70 5.34 -31.95
C PRO A 108 27.84 5.09 -33.19
N PHE A 109 26.55 5.45 -33.16
CA PHE A 109 25.68 5.41 -34.34
C PHE A 109 26.17 6.37 -35.44
N THR A 110 26.51 7.62 -35.09
CA THR A 110 27.05 8.60 -36.06
C THR A 110 28.41 8.19 -36.61
N ILE A 111 29.28 7.61 -35.79
CA ILE A 111 30.62 7.12 -36.20
C ILE A 111 30.47 5.94 -37.17
N TYR A 112 29.57 5.00 -36.88
CA TYR A 112 29.29 3.88 -37.78
C TYR A 112 28.83 4.36 -39.16
N HIS A 113 27.93 5.34 -39.19
CA HIS A 113 27.43 5.89 -40.46
C HIS A 113 28.54 6.47 -41.35
N TYR A 114 29.59 7.06 -40.75
CA TYR A 114 30.69 7.67 -41.50
C TYR A 114 31.79 6.68 -41.91
N PHE A 115 32.13 5.72 -41.04
CA PHE A 115 33.29 4.83 -41.25
C PHE A 115 32.95 3.44 -41.82
N GLN A 116 31.67 3.03 -41.84
CA GLN A 116 31.20 1.73 -42.39
C GLN A 116 32.00 0.50 -41.90
N THR A 117 32.53 0.54 -40.67
CA THR A 117 33.28 -0.57 -40.07
C THR A 117 32.40 -1.40 -39.15
N ASP A 118 32.09 -2.63 -39.55
CA ASP A 118 31.21 -3.56 -38.81
C ASP A 118 31.77 -3.96 -37.42
N ALA A 119 33.09 -3.97 -37.26
CA ALA A 119 33.75 -4.28 -35.98
C ALA A 119 33.39 -3.29 -34.85
N MET A 120 33.07 -2.03 -35.19
CA MET A 120 32.70 -1.01 -34.19
C MET A 120 31.28 -1.20 -33.66
N LEU A 121 30.36 -1.76 -34.46
CA LEU A 121 29.00 -2.04 -34.02
C LEU A 121 28.97 -3.12 -32.93
N LEU A 122 29.72 -4.21 -33.14
CA LEU A 122 29.77 -5.33 -32.20
C LEU A 122 30.34 -4.88 -30.84
N GLY A 123 31.41 -4.09 -30.85
CA GLY A 123 32.02 -3.54 -29.63
C GLY A 123 31.08 -2.59 -28.87
N THR A 124 30.36 -1.74 -29.60
CA THR A 124 29.37 -0.83 -29.00
C THR A 124 28.21 -1.60 -28.36
N PHE A 125 27.72 -2.65 -29.03
CA PHE A 125 26.62 -3.46 -28.51
C PHE A 125 27.01 -4.20 -27.21
N LEU A 126 28.22 -4.77 -27.18
CA LEU A 126 28.77 -5.41 -25.98
C LEU A 126 28.94 -4.40 -24.84
N PHE A 127 29.46 -3.19 -25.14
CA PHE A 127 29.59 -2.12 -24.16
C PHE A 127 28.24 -1.68 -23.60
N ILE A 128 27.20 -1.54 -24.42
CA ILE A 128 25.84 -1.20 -23.98
C ILE A 128 25.26 -2.32 -23.11
N VAL A 129 25.46 -3.59 -23.44
CA VAL A 129 24.96 -4.73 -22.65
C VAL A 129 25.63 -4.77 -21.27
N LEU A 130 26.96 -4.59 -21.22
CA LEU A 130 27.73 -4.54 -19.98
C LEU A 130 27.35 -3.31 -19.15
N TRP A 131 27.25 -2.14 -19.78
CA TRP A 131 26.79 -0.91 -19.14
C TRP A 131 25.38 -1.06 -18.58
N ARG A 132 24.46 -1.68 -19.33
CA ARG A 132 23.08 -1.95 -18.90
C ARG A 132 23.05 -2.85 -17.67
N SER A 133 23.93 -3.85 -17.60
CA SER A 133 24.03 -4.75 -16.45
C SER A 133 24.52 -4.04 -15.17
N SER A 134 25.50 -3.13 -15.31
CA SER A 134 26.02 -2.32 -14.21
C SER A 134 25.07 -1.20 -13.79
N PHE A 135 24.42 -0.56 -14.77
CA PHE A 135 23.40 0.45 -14.54
C PHE A 135 22.21 -0.16 -13.79
N MET A 136 21.68 -1.32 -14.20
CA MET A 136 20.58 -1.98 -13.48
C MET A 136 20.91 -2.29 -12.01
N ARG A 137 22.18 -2.56 -11.67
CA ARG A 137 22.61 -2.73 -10.27
C ARG A 137 22.61 -1.42 -9.48
N SER A 138 23.05 -0.30 -10.07
CA SER A 138 22.95 1.03 -9.45
C SER A 138 21.51 1.58 -9.41
N VAL A 139 20.61 0.99 -10.19
CA VAL A 139 19.17 1.32 -10.30
C VAL A 139 18.29 0.46 -9.36
N CYS A 140 18.90 -0.43 -8.59
CA CYS A 140 18.29 -1.03 -7.41
C CYS A 140 18.22 -0.08 -6.18
N PRO A 141 17.71 1.15 -6.30
CA PRO A 141 16.83 1.71 -5.28
C PRO A 141 15.45 1.06 -5.23
N PHE A 142 15.01 0.29 -6.23
CA PHE A 142 13.70 -0.36 -6.17
C PHE A 142 13.58 -1.34 -5.00
N THR A 143 14.60 -2.16 -4.74
CA THR A 143 14.65 -3.01 -3.53
C THR A 143 14.73 -2.18 -2.26
N CYS A 144 15.49 -1.08 -2.23
CA CYS A 144 15.62 -0.23 -1.04
C CYS A 144 14.31 0.54 -0.73
N ILE A 145 13.58 1.00 -1.76
CA ILE A 145 12.27 1.65 -1.62
C ILE A 145 11.21 0.64 -1.17
N ILE A 146 11.24 -0.59 -1.70
CA ILE A 146 10.40 -1.68 -1.18
C ILE A 146 10.72 -1.91 0.30
N VAL A 147 12.00 -1.99 0.69
CA VAL A 147 12.43 -2.23 2.09
C VAL A 147 12.07 -1.06 3.04
N ILE A 148 12.16 0.20 2.61
CA ILE A 148 11.77 1.36 3.44
C ILE A 148 10.24 1.42 3.61
N ASN A 149 9.49 1.13 2.54
CA ASN A 149 8.04 1.03 2.60
C ASN A 149 7.59 -0.16 3.45
N ASP A 150 8.32 -1.27 3.38
CA ASP A 150 8.13 -2.46 4.21
C ASP A 150 8.30 -2.13 5.69
N ARG A 151 9.30 -1.31 6.06
CA ARG A 151 9.48 -0.86 7.45
C ARG A 151 8.34 0.03 7.96
N HIS A 152 7.82 0.94 7.14
CA HIS A 152 6.67 1.78 7.51
C HIS A 152 5.38 0.95 7.60
N ASN A 153 5.22 -0.06 6.74
CA ASN A 153 4.07 -0.97 6.79
C ASN A 153 4.18 -1.96 7.96
N ARG A 154 5.40 -2.39 8.33
CA ARG A 154 5.69 -3.21 9.50
C ARG A 154 5.44 -2.46 10.81
N SER A 155 5.84 -1.19 10.92
CA SER A 155 5.51 -0.36 12.09
C SER A 155 4.00 -0.13 12.22
N SER A 156 3.29 -0.03 11.10
CA SER A 156 1.83 0.03 11.10
C SER A 156 1.23 -1.31 11.53
N ALA A 157 1.71 -2.45 10.98
CA ALA A 157 1.23 -3.79 11.34
C ALA A 157 1.53 -4.19 12.80
N GLU A 158 2.69 -3.80 13.34
CA GLU A 158 3.06 -3.96 14.77
C GLU A 158 2.18 -3.09 15.67
N SER A 159 1.88 -1.86 15.25
CA SER A 159 0.91 -0.99 15.93
C SER A 159 -0.52 -1.55 15.92
N TYR A 160 -0.80 -2.53 15.06
CA TYR A 160 -2.14 -3.10 14.84
C TYR A 160 -2.28 -4.55 15.31
N GLY A 161 -1.27 -5.13 15.97
CA GLY A 161 -1.36 -6.46 16.60
C GLY A 161 -1.88 -7.56 15.68
N ASN A 162 -1.62 -7.48 14.37
CA ASN A 162 -2.16 -8.41 13.37
C ASN A 162 -1.14 -9.54 13.07
N PRO A 163 -1.29 -10.74 13.67
CA PRO A 163 -0.29 -11.81 13.57
C PRO A 163 -0.18 -12.40 12.16
N THR A 164 -1.22 -12.27 11.33
CA THR A 164 -1.26 -12.83 9.97
C THR A 164 -0.42 -12.04 8.97
N ILE A 165 -0.26 -10.74 9.20
CA ILE A 165 0.56 -9.87 8.36
C ILE A 165 2.04 -10.00 8.73
N LEU A 166 2.34 -10.15 10.02
CA LEU A 166 3.70 -10.38 10.54
C LEU A 166 4.34 -11.67 10.01
N SER A 167 3.57 -12.76 9.84
CA SER A 167 4.09 -14.03 9.29
C SER A 167 4.37 -13.97 7.78
N ALA A 168 3.59 -13.19 7.02
CA ALA A 168 3.80 -12.99 5.58
C ALA A 168 5.06 -12.14 5.28
N PHE A 169 5.35 -11.13 6.11
CA PHE A 169 6.57 -10.32 5.97
C PHE A 169 7.85 -11.08 6.32
N SER A 170 7.79 -12.03 7.26
CA SER A 170 8.92 -12.93 7.56
C SER A 170 9.32 -13.81 6.38
N ALA A 171 8.38 -14.18 5.51
CA ALA A 171 8.63 -15.05 4.35
C ALA A 171 9.20 -14.30 3.14
N THR A 172 9.09 -12.97 3.09
CA THR A 172 9.55 -12.13 1.96
C THR A 172 11.03 -11.73 2.11
N LEU A 173 11.64 -12.00 3.27
CA LEU A 173 13.02 -11.66 3.62
C LEU A 173 14.02 -12.84 3.52
N LEU A 174 13.59 -13.99 3.00
CA LEU A 174 14.43 -15.14 2.63
C LEU A 174 14.43 -15.33 1.11
#